data_AF-A0A2K8QHS8-F1
#
_entry.id   AF-A0A2K8QHS8-F1
#
_cell.length_a   1.000
_cell.length_b   1.000
_cell.length_c   1.000
_cell.angle_alpha   90.00
_cell.angle_beta   90.00
_cell.angle_gamma   90.00
#
_symmetry.space_group_name_H-M   'P 1'
#
loop_
_entity.id
_entity.type
_entity.pdbx_description
1 polymer ?
#
loop_
_entity_poly.entity_id
_entity_poly.type
_entity_poly.pdbx_seq_one_letter_code
_entity_poly.pdbx_strand_id
1 'polypeptide(L)'
;MSNEKDTVDYTVRGFSRSFDRTLTDLSILWNKPKSVILREIAEEHLTDRIKTFGMLSKLVSALDEVVAGHVGAVVSDHQVDNHFGTRWNMAMRELLNIRSDEELQRIVVDNTRYLTVRADQVIKGYKWIPKGTALWFALFAEIALSSPDIVRQAWEKIFYSVSGDAYYRYYANVNELRRLHHLDEISADARDFERDGEFCQVVVTKPAHYQYGAWRVDIRLSEKATQPPTACLRFPTLPHRLFHAEKEGLYTCQALLNEKGSEPGFQFVAGECQFDVYSDGKFEDFNPTSMTAVAGAIADTVDEYVRDNLKD
;
A
#
# COMPACT_ATOMS: atom_id res chain seq x y z
N MET A 1 33.88 27.64 17.88
CA MET A 1 33.28 27.66 19.22
C MET A 1 32.00 26.87 19.14
N SER A 2 32.06 25.59 19.52
CA SER A 2 30.90 24.69 19.60
C SER A 2 29.98 25.21 20.69
N ASN A 3 28.71 25.47 20.38
CA ASN A 3 27.72 25.80 21.40
C ASN A 3 27.65 24.65 22.41
N GLU A 4 28.16 24.89 23.61
CA GLU A 4 27.85 24.10 24.79
C GLU A 4 26.34 24.20 25.07
N LYS A 5 25.67 23.04 25.11
CA LYS A 5 24.44 22.75 25.88
C LYS A 5 23.13 23.35 25.37
N ASP A 6 22.54 22.71 24.37
CA ASP A 6 21.08 22.66 24.24
C ASP A 6 20.57 21.35 24.88
N THR A 7 20.66 21.26 26.22
CA THR A 7 20.27 20.07 26.99
C THR A 7 19.10 20.39 27.90
N VAL A 8 18.09 19.51 27.93
CA VAL A 8 16.91 19.63 28.79
C VAL A 8 16.97 18.57 29.89
N ASP A 9 16.89 18.99 31.15
CA ASP A 9 16.86 18.09 32.29
C ASP A 9 15.43 17.68 32.63
N TYR A 10 15.20 16.37 32.78
CA TYR A 10 13.90 15.80 33.16
C TYR A 10 13.97 15.15 34.54
N THR A 11 12.94 15.37 35.36
CA THR A 11 12.72 14.60 36.59
C THR A 11 11.66 13.52 36.34
N VAL A 12 12.08 12.26 36.35
CA VAL A 12 11.18 11.10 36.23
C VAL A 12 10.87 10.56 37.63
N ARG A 13 9.59 10.51 38.01
CA ARG A 13 9.12 10.00 39.31
C ARG A 13 8.44 8.64 39.14
N GLY A 14 8.39 7.86 40.21
CA GLY A 14 7.59 6.63 40.26
C GLY A 14 8.33 5.34 39.89
N PHE A 15 9.66 5.34 39.84
CA PHE A 15 10.42 4.09 39.74
C PHE A 15 10.16 3.19 40.96
N SER A 16 9.96 1.90 40.71
CA SER A 16 9.79 0.92 41.79
C SER A 16 11.10 0.72 42.55
N ARG A 17 11.02 0.37 43.84
CA ARG A 17 12.23 0.07 44.65
C ARG A 17 13.03 -1.12 44.10
N SER A 18 12.36 -2.10 43.49
CA SER A 18 13.03 -3.24 42.87
C SER A 18 13.84 -2.84 41.65
N PHE A 19 13.29 -1.94 40.81
CA PHE A 19 14.02 -1.39 39.68
C PHE A 19 15.22 -0.53 40.12
N ASP A 20 15.07 0.33 41.14
CA ASP A 20 16.18 1.15 41.65
C ASP A 20 17.33 0.30 42.21
N ARG A 21 17.03 -0.83 42.87
CA ARG A 21 18.06 -1.80 43.29
C ARG A 21 18.81 -2.36 42.09
N THR A 22 18.08 -2.84 41.08
CA THR A 22 18.67 -3.34 39.83
C THR A 22 19.54 -2.27 39.17
N LEU A 23 19.07 -1.03 39.10
CA LEU A 23 19.82 0.09 38.52
C LEU A 23 21.06 0.46 39.34
N THR A 24 21.02 0.27 40.67
CA THR A 24 22.20 0.40 41.55
C THR A 24 23.25 -0.65 41.20
N ASP A 25 22.82 -1.90 41.06
CA ASP A 25 23.71 -3.00 40.70
C ASP A 25 24.33 -2.79 39.31
N LEU A 26 23.52 -2.37 38.32
CA LEU A 26 24.01 -2.00 36.98
C LEU A 26 24.97 -0.82 37.01
N SER A 27 24.73 0.18 37.85
CA SER A 27 25.62 1.33 38.00
C SER A 27 27.02 0.93 38.46
N ILE A 28 27.10 -0.04 39.39
CA ILE A 28 28.35 -0.63 39.86
C ILE A 28 29.00 -1.48 38.75
N LEU A 29 28.23 -2.41 38.15
CA LEU A 29 28.74 -3.34 37.14
C LEU A 29 29.28 -2.63 35.89
N TRP A 30 28.59 -1.59 35.43
CA TRP A 30 28.96 -0.84 34.22
C TRP A 30 29.88 0.34 34.51
N ASN A 31 30.19 0.60 35.78
CA ASN A 31 30.95 1.76 36.24
C ASN A 31 30.41 3.09 35.65
N LYS A 32 29.07 3.24 35.66
CA LYS A 32 28.35 4.39 35.11
C LYS A 32 27.31 4.91 36.10
N PRO A 33 27.14 6.23 36.30
CA PRO A 33 26.07 6.75 37.14
C PRO A 33 24.68 6.35 36.64
N LYS A 34 23.74 6.10 37.55
CA LYS A 34 22.34 5.76 37.21
C LYS A 34 21.70 6.71 36.18
N SER A 35 21.93 8.01 36.34
CA SER A 35 21.41 9.04 35.44
C SER A 35 21.99 8.94 34.02
N VAL A 36 23.28 8.59 33.91
CA VAL A 36 23.94 8.39 32.60
C VAL A 36 23.38 7.14 31.92
N ILE A 37 23.18 6.05 32.67
CA ILE A 37 22.57 4.82 32.14
C ILE A 37 21.17 5.11 31.60
N LEU A 38 20.32 5.76 32.40
CA LEU A 38 18.95 6.08 31.97
C LEU A 38 18.93 7.03 30.76
N ARG A 39 19.82 8.02 30.73
CA ARG A 39 19.93 8.96 29.61
C ARG A 39 20.39 8.24 28.34
N GLU A 40 21.43 7.42 28.40
CA GLU A 40 21.92 6.66 27.24
C GLU A 40 20.84 5.72 26.68
N ILE A 41 20.13 4.98 27.55
CA ILE A 41 19.02 4.10 27.14
C ILE A 41 17.88 4.92 26.52
N ALA A 42 17.52 6.05 27.12
CA ALA A 42 16.47 6.92 26.59
C ALA A 42 16.86 7.50 25.23
N GLU A 43 18.08 8.02 25.08
CA GLU A 43 18.61 8.52 23.82
C GLU A 43 18.68 7.41 22.77
N GLU A 44 19.09 6.19 23.14
CA GLU A 44 19.17 5.07 22.21
C GLU A 44 17.79 4.67 21.66
N HIS A 45 16.78 4.55 22.52
CA HIS A 45 15.48 4.00 22.15
C HIS A 45 14.48 5.05 21.66
N LEU A 46 14.52 6.26 22.20
CA LEU A 46 13.50 7.31 21.97
C LEU A 46 13.92 8.36 20.94
N THR A 47 15.19 8.39 20.54
CA THR A 47 15.65 9.32 19.50
C THR A 47 15.12 8.92 18.14
N ASP A 48 14.50 9.89 17.46
CA ASP A 48 14.19 9.81 16.04
C ASP A 48 15.46 9.96 15.21
N ARG A 49 16.15 8.83 15.03
CA ARG A 49 17.45 8.78 14.38
C ARG A 49 17.38 9.11 12.89
N ILE A 50 16.29 8.72 12.21
CA ILE A 50 16.05 9.04 10.79
C ILE A 50 15.94 10.55 10.61
N LYS A 51 15.17 11.23 11.47
CA LYS A 51 15.06 12.70 11.44
C LYS A 51 16.42 13.35 11.70
N THR A 52 17.10 12.98 12.78
CA THR A 52 18.38 13.59 13.15
C THR A 52 19.43 13.40 12.05
N PHE A 53 19.55 12.20 11.50
CA PHE A 53 20.46 11.90 10.40
C PHE A 53 20.10 12.68 9.13
N GLY A 54 18.82 12.70 8.73
CA GLY A 54 18.35 13.42 7.54
C GLY A 54 18.63 14.93 7.62
N MET A 55 18.54 15.50 8.81
CA MET A 55 18.77 16.93 9.03
C MET A 55 20.26 17.31 9.06
N LEU A 56 21.12 16.45 9.59
CA LEU A 56 22.53 16.76 9.83
C LEU A 56 23.48 16.21 8.76
N SER A 57 23.06 15.20 8.01
CA SER A 57 23.90 14.55 7.01
C SER A 57 24.13 15.45 5.79
N LYS A 58 25.42 15.73 5.51
CA LYS A 58 25.84 16.45 4.29
C LYS A 58 25.54 15.66 3.02
N LEU A 59 25.62 14.33 3.09
CA LEU A 59 25.28 13.44 1.99
C LEU A 59 23.81 13.60 1.62
N VAL A 60 22.92 13.49 2.61
CA VAL A 60 21.46 13.64 2.40
C VAL A 60 21.16 15.04 1.86
N SER A 61 21.78 16.08 2.42
CA SER A 61 21.58 17.46 1.94
C SER A 61 21.99 17.64 0.48
N ALA A 62 23.12 17.04 0.06
CA ALA A 62 23.54 17.10 -1.35
C ALA A 62 22.59 16.33 -2.28
N LEU A 63 22.05 15.20 -1.82
CA LEU A 63 21.08 14.41 -2.59
C LEU A 63 19.69 15.07 -2.66
N ASP A 64 19.28 15.80 -1.61
CA ASP A 64 18.07 16.62 -1.66
C ASP A 64 18.15 17.65 -2.78
N GLU A 65 19.30 18.31 -2.96
CA GLU A 65 19.52 19.24 -4.09
C GLU A 65 19.45 18.56 -5.46
N VAL A 66 19.96 17.33 -5.57
CA VAL A 66 19.83 16.53 -6.81
C VAL A 66 18.37 16.20 -7.10
N VAL A 67 17.62 15.77 -6.08
CA VAL A 67 16.18 15.47 -6.21
C VAL A 67 15.40 16.73 -6.57
N ALA A 68 15.67 17.85 -5.90
CA ALA A 68 15.04 19.14 -6.16
C ALA A 68 15.32 19.60 -7.60
N GLY A 69 16.58 19.52 -8.03
CA GLY A 69 16.99 19.86 -9.39
C GLY A 69 16.31 19.01 -10.47
N HIS A 70 16.11 17.72 -10.22
CA HIS A 70 15.40 16.82 -11.16
C HIS A 70 13.96 17.25 -11.42
N VAL A 71 13.24 17.70 -10.39
CA VAL A 71 11.82 18.10 -10.51
C VAL A 71 11.61 19.61 -10.68
N GLY A 72 12.69 20.41 -10.72
CA GLY A 72 12.62 21.87 -10.80
C GLY A 72 12.12 22.54 -9.51
N ALA A 73 12.31 21.90 -8.36
CA ALA A 73 11.99 22.43 -7.04
C ALA A 73 13.21 23.04 -6.35
N VAL A 74 12.99 23.68 -5.20
CA VAL A 74 14.05 24.12 -4.28
C VAL A 74 13.96 23.39 -2.93
N VAL A 75 15.10 23.12 -2.29
CA VAL A 75 15.09 22.57 -0.94
C VAL A 75 14.66 23.65 0.05
N SER A 76 13.67 23.34 0.88
CA SER A 76 13.21 24.23 1.94
C SER A 76 13.92 23.92 3.25
N ASP A 77 14.36 24.97 3.94
CA ASP A 77 14.86 24.90 5.32
C ASP A 77 13.75 24.69 6.35
N HIS A 78 12.48 24.66 5.94
CA HIS A 78 11.37 24.47 6.86
C HIS A 78 11.33 23.04 7.42
N GLN A 79 11.53 22.94 8.72
CA GLN A 79 11.32 21.71 9.48
C GLN A 79 9.82 21.42 9.59
N VAL A 80 9.37 20.35 8.94
CA VAL A 80 8.02 19.82 9.15
C VAL A 80 8.05 18.93 10.38
N ASP A 81 8.01 19.55 11.56
CA ASP A 81 8.01 18.84 12.83
C ASP A 81 6.59 18.60 13.36
N ASN A 82 6.17 17.33 13.32
CA ASN A 82 4.95 16.89 13.99
C ASN A 82 5.08 15.45 14.50
N HIS A 83 4.18 15.06 15.40
CA HIS A 83 4.17 13.75 16.02
C HIS A 83 3.88 12.60 15.03
N PHE A 84 3.24 12.89 13.89
CA PHE A 84 3.02 11.89 12.84
C PHE A 84 4.34 11.52 12.13
N GLY A 85 5.18 12.51 11.82
CA GLY A 85 6.52 12.30 11.25
C GLY A 85 7.37 11.41 12.14
N THR A 86 7.41 11.70 13.45
CA THR A 86 8.13 10.86 14.43
C THR A 86 7.56 9.44 14.50
N ARG A 87 6.22 9.28 14.52
CA ARG A 87 5.59 7.96 14.50
C ARG A 87 6.05 7.14 13.28
N TRP A 88 6.03 7.74 12.09
CA TRP A 88 6.41 7.04 10.86
C TRP A 88 7.90 6.73 10.81
N ASN A 89 8.77 7.65 11.25
CA ASN A 89 10.20 7.39 11.36
C ASN A 89 10.50 6.24 12.34
N MET A 90 9.82 6.20 13.49
CA MET A 90 10.00 5.10 14.44
C MET A 90 9.56 3.75 13.86
N ALA A 91 8.41 3.71 13.17
CA ALA A 91 7.94 2.50 12.50
C ALA A 91 8.88 2.06 11.36
N MET A 92 9.42 3.02 10.59
CA MET A 92 10.41 2.77 9.55
C MET A 92 11.70 2.17 10.12
N ARG A 93 12.22 2.75 11.21
CA ARG A 93 13.41 2.28 11.92
C ARG A 93 13.22 0.85 12.42
N GLU A 94 12.08 0.54 13.01
CA GLU A 94 11.76 -0.80 13.50
C GLU A 94 11.64 -1.81 12.35
N LEU A 95 10.90 -1.45 11.30
CA LEU A 95 10.63 -2.33 10.16
C LEU A 95 11.90 -2.71 9.40
N LEU A 96 12.81 -1.75 9.19
CA LEU A 96 14.09 -1.97 8.52
C LEU A 96 15.23 -2.34 9.49
N ASN A 97 14.91 -2.53 10.78
CA ASN A 97 15.86 -2.84 11.85
C ASN A 97 17.09 -1.91 11.87
N ILE A 98 16.89 -0.61 11.70
CA ILE A 98 17.95 0.40 11.70
C ILE A 98 18.39 0.71 13.13
N ARG A 99 19.67 0.52 13.42
CA ARG A 99 20.29 0.70 14.76
C ARG A 99 21.38 1.77 14.78
N SER A 100 21.90 2.19 13.63
CA SER A 100 23.06 3.08 13.53
C SER A 100 22.96 4.07 12.37
N ASP A 101 23.78 5.13 12.44
CA ASP A 101 23.87 6.14 11.38
C ASP A 101 24.63 5.59 10.16
N GLU A 102 25.55 4.65 10.38
CA GLU A 102 26.26 3.93 9.32
C GLU A 102 25.29 3.11 8.45
N GLU A 103 24.30 2.46 9.05
CA GLU A 103 23.25 1.75 8.31
C GLU A 103 22.39 2.70 7.47
N LEU A 104 22.03 3.87 8.03
CA LEU A 104 21.30 4.90 7.29
C LEU A 104 22.12 5.41 6.10
N GLN A 105 23.41 5.66 6.31
CA GLN A 105 24.31 6.08 5.24
C GLN A 105 24.41 5.01 4.15
N ARG A 106 24.55 3.74 4.52
CA ARG A 106 24.57 2.62 3.56
C ARG A 106 23.29 2.57 2.75
N ILE A 107 22.11 2.61 3.39
CA ILE A 107 20.80 2.59 2.72
C ILE A 107 20.71 3.73 1.70
N VAL A 108 21.13 4.95 2.06
CA VAL A 108 21.11 6.10 1.15
C VAL A 108 22.01 5.87 -0.07
N VAL A 109 23.24 5.40 0.15
CA VAL A 109 24.20 5.15 -0.94
C VAL A 109 23.67 4.06 -1.89
N ASP A 110 23.24 2.93 -1.34
CA ASP A 110 22.80 1.77 -2.13
C ASP A 110 21.56 2.09 -2.98
N ASN A 111 20.68 2.96 -2.47
CA ASN A 111 19.43 3.34 -3.12
C ASN A 111 19.47 4.69 -3.87
N THR A 112 20.64 5.33 -4.00
CA THR A 112 20.77 6.65 -4.66
C THR A 112 20.23 6.64 -6.09
N ARG A 113 20.37 5.53 -6.82
CA ARG A 113 19.89 5.39 -8.19
C ARG A 113 18.35 5.45 -8.34
N TYR A 114 17.60 5.28 -7.26
CA TYR A 114 16.14 5.27 -7.28
C TYR A 114 15.51 6.62 -6.89
N LEU A 115 16.32 7.61 -6.50
CA LEU A 115 15.81 8.87 -5.96
C LEU A 115 15.02 9.68 -6.99
N THR A 116 15.46 9.71 -8.24
CA THR A 116 14.76 10.43 -9.33
C THR A 116 13.44 9.75 -9.70
N VAL A 117 13.40 8.42 -9.74
CA VAL A 117 12.18 7.64 -9.93
C VAL A 117 11.18 7.94 -8.81
N ARG A 118 11.64 7.94 -7.56
CA ARG A 118 10.80 8.37 -6.42
C ARG A 118 10.34 9.81 -6.56
N ALA A 119 11.19 10.71 -7.04
CA ALA A 119 10.81 12.09 -7.26
C ALA A 119 9.63 12.20 -8.24
N ASP A 120 9.69 11.47 -9.36
CA ASP A 120 8.63 11.42 -10.36
C ASP A 120 7.33 10.79 -9.81
N GLN A 121 7.44 9.81 -8.92
CA GLN A 121 6.29 9.11 -8.33
C GLN A 121 5.49 9.93 -7.31
N VAL A 122 6.13 10.84 -6.55
CA VAL A 122 5.46 11.52 -5.41
C VAL A 122 5.51 13.04 -5.42
N ILE A 123 6.54 13.67 -5.99
CA ILE A 123 6.76 15.12 -5.83
C ILE A 123 6.83 15.86 -7.18
N LYS A 124 6.42 15.21 -8.27
CA LYS A 124 6.33 15.85 -9.58
C LYS A 124 5.42 17.08 -9.52
N GLY A 125 5.94 18.23 -9.95
CA GLY A 125 5.22 19.52 -9.95
C GLY A 125 5.26 20.29 -8.62
N TYR A 126 5.96 19.79 -7.60
CA TYR A 126 6.19 20.52 -6.36
C TYR A 126 7.18 21.66 -6.60
N LYS A 127 6.97 22.81 -5.94
CA LYS A 127 7.89 23.95 -6.02
C LYS A 127 9.01 23.90 -4.98
N TRP A 128 8.80 23.16 -3.90
CA TRP A 128 9.75 23.00 -2.83
C TRP A 128 9.67 21.59 -2.25
N ILE A 129 10.78 21.10 -1.71
CA ILE A 129 10.85 19.82 -0.98
C ILE A 129 11.46 20.01 0.41
N PRO A 130 11.01 19.28 1.44
CA PRO A 130 11.61 19.36 2.76
C PRO A 130 13.00 18.71 2.78
N LYS A 131 13.88 19.21 3.66
CA LYS A 131 15.15 18.57 3.95
C LYS A 131 14.95 17.14 4.49
N GLY A 132 15.77 16.19 4.02
CA GLY A 132 15.65 14.77 4.36
C GLY A 132 14.77 13.97 3.39
N THR A 133 14.31 14.57 2.29
CA THR A 133 13.48 13.88 1.27
C THR A 133 14.22 12.72 0.63
N ALA A 134 15.50 12.91 0.27
CA ALA A 134 16.33 11.88 -0.33
C ALA A 134 16.49 10.66 0.60
N LEU A 135 16.61 10.88 1.91
CA LEU A 135 16.65 9.79 2.88
C LEU A 135 15.33 9.01 2.88
N TRP A 136 14.18 9.69 2.91
CA TRP A 136 12.87 9.06 2.84
C TRP A 136 12.66 8.26 1.56
N PHE A 137 13.16 8.76 0.43
CA PHE A 137 13.11 8.06 -0.85
C PHE A 137 13.99 6.81 -0.86
N ALA A 138 15.20 6.89 -0.30
CA ALA A 138 16.07 5.74 -0.12
C ALA A 138 15.47 4.68 0.81
N LEU A 139 14.87 5.08 1.93
CA LEU A 139 14.18 4.17 2.86
C LEU A 139 12.97 3.49 2.20
N PHE A 140 12.21 4.21 1.37
CA PHE A 140 11.14 3.60 0.59
C PHE A 140 11.68 2.57 -0.41
N ALA A 141 12.78 2.88 -1.10
CA ALA A 141 13.40 1.95 -2.03
C ALA A 141 13.89 0.68 -1.30
N GLU A 142 14.50 0.82 -0.12
CA GLU A 142 14.90 -0.31 0.72
C GLU A 142 13.70 -1.22 1.05
N ILE A 143 12.55 -0.64 1.39
CA ILE A 143 11.29 -1.40 1.58
C ILE A 143 10.87 -2.09 0.28
N ALA A 144 10.82 -1.37 -0.84
CA ALA A 144 10.32 -1.90 -2.10
C ALA A 144 11.14 -3.11 -2.59
N LEU A 145 12.44 -3.12 -2.31
CA LEU A 145 13.38 -4.18 -2.68
C LEU A 145 13.45 -5.32 -1.65
N SER A 146 12.78 -5.16 -0.50
CA SER A 146 12.70 -6.19 0.54
C SER A 146 11.68 -7.30 0.20
N SER A 147 11.39 -8.17 1.17
CA SER A 147 10.41 -9.24 1.01
C SER A 147 8.97 -8.70 0.92
N PRO A 148 8.04 -9.46 0.30
CA PRO A 148 6.63 -9.07 0.23
C PRO A 148 6.00 -8.79 1.60
N ASP A 149 6.43 -9.49 2.64
CA ASP A 149 5.94 -9.29 4.01
C ASP A 149 6.35 -7.93 4.59
N ILE A 150 7.56 -7.46 4.28
CA ILE A 150 8.02 -6.13 4.72
C ILE A 150 7.27 -5.04 3.95
N VAL A 151 7.07 -5.21 2.65
CA VAL A 151 6.29 -4.28 1.82
C VAL A 151 4.85 -4.16 2.33
N ARG A 152 4.22 -5.28 2.71
CA ARG A 152 2.87 -5.30 3.28
C ARG A 152 2.82 -4.61 4.64
N GLN A 153 3.76 -4.91 5.54
CA GLN A 153 3.84 -4.25 6.85
C GLN A 153 4.10 -2.75 6.75
N ALA A 154 4.90 -2.31 5.77
CA ALA A 154 5.12 -0.89 5.50
C ALA A 154 3.84 -0.17 5.10
N TRP A 155 2.99 -0.79 4.27
CA TRP A 155 1.67 -0.24 3.97
C TRP A 155 0.86 -0.05 5.26
N GLU A 156 0.74 -1.09 6.08
CA GLU A 156 -0.11 -1.06 7.28
C GLU A 156 0.37 -0.05 8.34
N LYS A 157 1.68 0.05 8.55
CA LYS A 157 2.27 0.83 9.66
C LYS A 157 2.66 2.26 9.28
N ILE A 158 3.01 2.51 8.03
CA ILE A 158 3.66 3.75 7.59
C ILE A 158 2.83 4.49 6.54
N PHE A 159 2.45 3.79 5.45
CA PHE A 159 1.85 4.43 4.28
C PHE A 159 0.33 4.34 4.19
N TYR A 160 -0.31 3.72 5.19
CA TYR A 160 -1.74 3.46 5.18
C TYR A 160 -2.54 4.73 4.90
N SER A 161 -3.46 4.60 3.95
CA SER A 161 -4.47 5.60 3.65
C SER A 161 -5.82 4.92 3.53
N VAL A 162 -6.87 5.65 3.90
CA VAL A 162 -8.25 5.15 3.80
C VAL A 162 -8.65 4.95 2.34
N SER A 163 -8.10 5.75 1.42
CA SER A 163 -8.36 5.65 -0.01
C SER A 163 -7.80 4.37 -0.60
N GLY A 164 -8.61 3.63 -1.37
CA GLY A 164 -8.15 2.43 -2.06
C GLY A 164 -7.19 2.75 -3.20
N ASP A 165 -7.33 3.90 -3.85
CA ASP A 165 -6.37 4.37 -4.86
C ASP A 165 -4.95 4.44 -4.30
N ALA A 166 -4.81 4.96 -3.07
CA ALA A 166 -3.51 5.06 -2.41
C ALA A 166 -2.87 3.69 -2.16
N TYR A 167 -3.66 2.64 -1.88
CA TYR A 167 -3.16 1.27 -1.75
C TYR A 167 -2.58 0.77 -3.07
N TYR A 168 -3.33 0.88 -4.17
CA TYR A 168 -2.86 0.43 -5.47
C TYR A 168 -1.67 1.28 -5.99
N ARG A 169 -1.69 2.59 -5.75
CA ARG A 169 -0.56 3.48 -6.08
C ARG A 169 0.69 3.12 -5.29
N TYR A 170 0.55 2.72 -4.02
CA TYR A 170 1.67 2.24 -3.21
C TYR A 170 2.34 1.01 -3.84
N TYR A 171 1.56 -0.03 -4.18
CA TYR A 171 2.11 -1.23 -4.83
C TYR A 171 2.63 -0.96 -6.25
N ALA A 172 1.99 -0.06 -7.01
CA ALA A 172 2.50 0.36 -8.31
C ALA A 172 3.89 1.01 -8.20
N ASN A 173 4.07 1.90 -7.22
CA ASN A 173 5.35 2.54 -6.95
C ASN A 173 6.43 1.54 -6.51
N VAL A 174 6.06 0.57 -5.66
CA VAL A 174 6.94 -0.53 -5.23
C VAL A 174 7.37 -1.37 -6.44
N ASN A 175 6.42 -1.82 -7.25
CA ASN A 175 6.69 -2.71 -8.38
C ASN A 175 7.51 -2.02 -9.47
N GLU A 176 7.39 -0.70 -9.63
CA GLU A 176 8.28 0.04 -10.53
C GLU A 176 9.75 -0.06 -10.09
N LEU A 177 10.04 0.10 -8.80
CA LEU A 177 11.41 -0.07 -8.28
C LEU A 177 11.89 -1.52 -8.39
N ARG A 178 11.01 -2.49 -8.15
CA ARG A 178 11.31 -3.92 -8.27
C ARG A 178 11.65 -4.30 -9.71
N ARG A 179 10.90 -3.80 -10.71
CA ARG A 179 11.23 -3.96 -12.13
C ARG A 179 12.61 -3.41 -12.48
N LEU A 180 12.93 -2.22 -11.99
CA LEU A 180 14.25 -1.60 -12.19
C LEU A 180 15.39 -2.39 -11.50
N HIS A 181 15.07 -3.19 -10.49
CA HIS A 181 15.99 -4.10 -9.81
C HIS A 181 15.90 -5.55 -10.33
N HIS A 182 15.08 -5.83 -11.35
CA HIS A 182 14.85 -7.19 -11.87
C HIS A 182 14.34 -8.18 -10.79
N LEU A 183 13.47 -7.71 -9.91
CA LEU A 183 12.74 -8.53 -8.93
C LEU A 183 11.30 -8.78 -9.40
N ASP A 184 10.74 -9.91 -8.99
CA ASP A 184 9.33 -10.24 -9.26
C ASP A 184 8.39 -9.21 -8.62
N GLU A 185 7.31 -8.88 -9.32
CA GLU A 185 6.28 -7.97 -8.83
C GLU A 185 5.50 -8.57 -7.66
N ILE A 186 5.02 -7.70 -6.76
CA ILE A 186 4.17 -8.09 -5.65
C ILE A 186 2.73 -7.73 -6.02
N SER A 187 1.84 -8.72 -5.98
CA SER A 187 0.40 -8.52 -6.19
C SER A 187 -0.22 -7.67 -5.08
N ALA A 188 -1.15 -6.79 -5.47
CA ALA A 188 -1.92 -5.94 -4.57
C ALA A 188 -3.30 -6.59 -4.30
N ASP A 189 -3.28 -7.76 -3.68
CA ASP A 189 -4.42 -8.69 -3.57
C ASP A 189 -5.29 -8.47 -2.31
N ALA A 190 -4.85 -7.65 -1.36
CA ALA A 190 -5.58 -7.44 -0.10
C ALA A 190 -6.96 -6.75 -0.29
N ARG A 191 -7.26 -6.30 -1.50
CA ARG A 191 -8.56 -5.74 -1.90
C ARG A 191 -9.19 -6.49 -3.08
N ASP A 192 -8.79 -7.73 -3.30
CA ASP A 192 -9.55 -8.65 -4.16
C ASP A 192 -10.79 -9.13 -3.39
N PHE A 193 -11.91 -9.23 -4.09
CA PHE A 193 -13.20 -9.56 -3.50
C PHE A 193 -13.65 -10.92 -4.00
N GLU A 194 -13.78 -11.86 -3.08
CA GLU A 194 -14.27 -13.20 -3.40
C GLU A 194 -15.67 -13.39 -2.83
N ARG A 195 -16.53 -14.02 -3.63
CA ARG A 195 -17.88 -14.42 -3.24
C ARG A 195 -18.18 -15.80 -3.77
N ASP A 196 -18.40 -16.73 -2.85
CA ASP A 196 -18.97 -18.04 -3.16
C ASP A 196 -20.50 -17.93 -3.22
N GLY A 197 -21.06 -18.28 -4.38
CA GLY A 197 -22.47 -18.58 -4.57
C GLY A 197 -22.75 -20.08 -4.33
N GLU A 198 -23.99 -20.49 -4.61
CA GLU A 198 -24.41 -21.88 -4.56
C GLU A 198 -23.77 -22.71 -5.70
N PHE A 199 -23.71 -22.13 -6.90
CA PHE A 199 -23.29 -22.80 -8.13
C PHE A 199 -22.07 -22.15 -8.80
N CYS A 200 -21.52 -21.07 -8.24
CA CYS A 200 -20.36 -20.39 -8.79
C CYS A 200 -19.47 -19.75 -7.72
N GLN A 201 -18.23 -19.45 -8.09
CA GLN A 201 -17.33 -18.57 -7.38
C GLN A 201 -17.10 -17.33 -8.24
N VAL A 202 -17.25 -16.15 -7.64
CA VAL A 202 -16.98 -14.86 -8.28
C VAL A 202 -15.78 -14.21 -7.59
N VAL A 203 -14.78 -13.86 -8.38
CA VAL A 203 -13.59 -13.13 -7.93
C VAL A 203 -13.54 -11.80 -8.65
N VAL A 204 -13.38 -10.71 -7.91
CA VAL A 204 -13.25 -9.36 -8.46
C VAL A 204 -11.90 -8.80 -8.05
N THR A 205 -11.04 -8.54 -9.03
CA THR A 205 -9.66 -8.07 -8.82
C THR A 205 -9.40 -6.77 -9.55
N LYS A 206 -8.34 -6.04 -9.16
CA LYS A 206 -7.84 -4.90 -9.93
C LYS A 206 -6.54 -5.27 -10.65
N PRO A 207 -6.58 -5.62 -11.95
CA PRO A 207 -5.37 -5.83 -12.74
C PRO A 207 -4.39 -4.65 -12.62
N ALA A 208 -3.08 -4.93 -12.68
CA ALA A 208 -2.04 -3.91 -12.46
C ALA A 208 -2.18 -2.69 -13.40
N HIS A 209 -2.56 -2.93 -14.65
CA HIS A 209 -2.72 -1.92 -15.70
C HIS A 209 -4.07 -1.18 -15.65
N TYR A 210 -5.00 -1.60 -14.78
CA TYR A 210 -6.31 -0.95 -14.64
C TYR A 210 -6.22 0.29 -13.77
N GLN A 211 -7.00 1.31 -14.12
CA GLN A 211 -7.22 2.47 -13.26
C GLN A 211 -8.05 2.07 -12.04
N TYR A 212 -7.88 2.77 -10.92
CA TYR A 212 -8.74 2.54 -9.75
C TYR A 212 -10.19 2.91 -10.07
N GLY A 213 -11.09 1.94 -9.91
CA GLY A 213 -12.48 2.02 -10.39
C GLY A 213 -12.76 1.19 -11.65
N ALA A 214 -11.74 0.58 -12.25
CA ALA A 214 -11.89 -0.49 -13.24
C ALA A 214 -11.46 -1.82 -12.61
N TRP A 215 -12.27 -2.85 -12.79
CA TRP A 215 -12.14 -4.14 -12.11
C TRP A 215 -12.34 -5.27 -13.11
N ARG A 216 -11.61 -6.37 -12.93
CA ARG A 216 -11.84 -7.62 -13.67
C ARG A 216 -12.67 -8.54 -12.80
N VAL A 217 -13.69 -9.13 -13.39
CA VAL A 217 -14.50 -10.18 -12.78
C VAL A 217 -14.14 -11.50 -13.44
N ASP A 218 -13.86 -12.49 -12.62
CA ASP A 218 -13.67 -13.88 -12.98
C ASP A 218 -14.77 -14.71 -12.31
N ILE A 219 -15.51 -15.49 -13.09
CA ILE A 219 -16.55 -16.38 -12.59
C ILE A 219 -16.18 -17.81 -12.96
N ARG A 220 -16.20 -18.71 -11.98
CA ARG A 220 -16.03 -20.15 -12.18
C ARG A 220 -17.25 -20.90 -11.66
N LEU A 221 -17.83 -21.76 -12.47
CA LEU A 221 -18.90 -22.64 -12.02
C LEU A 221 -18.36 -23.71 -11.09
N SER A 222 -19.11 -24.02 -10.04
CA SER A 222 -18.81 -25.14 -9.15
C SER A 222 -19.31 -26.44 -9.76
N GLU A 223 -18.81 -27.58 -9.28
CA GLU A 223 -19.25 -28.91 -9.73
C GLU A 223 -20.77 -29.13 -9.53
N LYS A 224 -21.39 -28.38 -8.60
CA LYS A 224 -22.84 -28.45 -8.33
C LYS A 224 -23.70 -27.92 -9.47
N ALA A 225 -23.17 -27.07 -10.35
CA ALA A 225 -23.93 -26.55 -11.48
C ALA A 225 -24.32 -27.69 -12.45
N THR A 226 -23.60 -28.81 -12.44
CA THR A 226 -23.72 -30.00 -13.32
C THR A 226 -23.56 -29.75 -14.81
N GLN A 227 -24.06 -28.63 -15.34
CA GLN A 227 -23.89 -28.16 -16.71
C GLN A 227 -23.74 -26.62 -16.74
N PRO A 228 -22.96 -26.06 -17.66
CA PRO A 228 -22.83 -24.62 -17.80
C PRO A 228 -24.11 -24.00 -18.37
N PRO A 229 -24.46 -22.75 -17.98
CA PRO A 229 -25.52 -22.00 -18.63
C PRO A 229 -25.34 -21.96 -20.15
N THR A 230 -26.35 -22.43 -20.87
CA THR A 230 -26.35 -22.47 -22.35
C THR A 230 -26.91 -21.20 -22.97
N ALA A 231 -27.66 -20.41 -22.22
CA ALA A 231 -28.15 -19.10 -22.66
C ALA A 231 -27.23 -17.98 -22.20
N CYS A 232 -27.37 -16.83 -22.85
CA CYS A 232 -26.76 -15.58 -22.43
C CYS A 232 -27.41 -15.02 -21.18
N LEU A 233 -26.61 -14.73 -20.16
CA LEU A 233 -27.06 -14.06 -18.94
C LEU A 233 -26.95 -12.54 -19.10
N ARG A 234 -27.89 -11.83 -18.47
CA ARG A 234 -27.87 -10.37 -18.40
C ARG A 234 -26.92 -9.92 -17.30
N PHE A 235 -26.30 -8.76 -17.47
CA PHE A 235 -25.58 -8.13 -16.37
C PHE A 235 -26.57 -7.65 -15.29
N PRO A 236 -26.22 -7.72 -14.00
CA PRO A 236 -27.05 -7.15 -12.95
C PRO A 236 -27.08 -5.63 -13.07
N THR A 237 -28.26 -5.03 -12.94
CA THR A 237 -28.42 -3.57 -12.92
C THR A 237 -28.07 -3.03 -11.55
N LEU A 238 -26.87 -2.44 -11.43
CA LEU A 238 -26.40 -1.85 -10.18
C LEU A 238 -26.17 -0.34 -10.36
N PRO A 239 -26.62 0.51 -9.41
CA PRO A 239 -26.38 1.95 -9.48
C PRO A 239 -24.88 2.25 -9.56
N HIS A 240 -24.49 3.16 -10.45
CA HIS A 240 -23.11 3.63 -10.61
C HIS A 240 -22.10 2.55 -11.01
N ARG A 241 -22.56 1.49 -11.69
CA ARG A 241 -21.71 0.42 -12.22
C ARG A 241 -22.02 0.18 -13.69
N LEU A 242 -20.96 0.04 -14.48
CA LEU A 242 -21.04 -0.35 -15.88
C LEU A 242 -20.33 -1.67 -16.07
N PHE A 243 -21.02 -2.63 -16.66
CA PHE A 243 -20.49 -3.94 -16.99
C PHE A 243 -20.09 -3.97 -18.46
N HIS A 244 -18.98 -4.60 -18.76
CA HIS A 244 -18.50 -4.73 -20.12
C HIS A 244 -17.76 -6.04 -20.32
N ALA A 245 -18.31 -6.93 -21.14
CA ALA A 245 -17.53 -8.02 -21.71
C ALA A 245 -16.80 -7.51 -22.96
N GLU A 246 -15.55 -7.92 -23.15
CA GLU A 246 -14.74 -7.54 -24.31
C GLU A 246 -15.50 -7.82 -25.62
N LYS A 247 -15.60 -6.83 -26.51
CA LYS A 247 -16.44 -6.88 -27.72
C LYS A 247 -16.13 -8.05 -28.67
N GLU A 248 -14.90 -8.52 -28.68
CA GLU A 248 -14.44 -9.68 -29.48
C GLU A 248 -14.06 -10.86 -28.57
N GLY A 249 -14.38 -10.78 -27.29
CA GLY A 249 -14.08 -11.79 -26.29
C GLY A 249 -15.05 -12.97 -26.35
N LEU A 250 -14.56 -14.15 -25.98
CA LEU A 250 -15.34 -15.39 -25.98
C LEU A 250 -16.56 -15.34 -25.03
N TYR A 251 -16.53 -14.45 -24.04
CA TYR A 251 -17.55 -14.34 -22.99
C TYR A 251 -18.65 -13.32 -23.29
N THR A 252 -18.55 -12.54 -24.37
CA THR A 252 -19.59 -11.55 -24.74
C THR A 252 -20.71 -12.21 -25.53
N CYS A 253 -21.96 -11.83 -25.27
CA CYS A 253 -23.08 -12.27 -26.09
C CYS A 253 -24.30 -11.34 -25.97
N GLN A 254 -25.39 -11.70 -26.65
CA GLN A 254 -26.66 -10.95 -26.63
C GLN A 254 -27.66 -11.68 -25.75
N ALA A 255 -27.96 -11.13 -24.57
CA ALA A 255 -28.96 -11.65 -23.66
C ALA A 255 -30.36 -11.17 -24.04
N LEU A 256 -31.34 -12.06 -23.96
CA LEU A 256 -32.74 -11.74 -24.28
C LEU A 256 -33.35 -10.90 -23.15
N LEU A 257 -33.90 -9.74 -23.50
CA LEU A 257 -34.66 -8.89 -22.56
C LEU A 257 -36.13 -9.29 -22.55
N ASN A 258 -36.69 -9.54 -23.73
CA ASN A 258 -38.06 -9.99 -23.99
C ASN A 258 -38.14 -10.54 -25.44
N GLU A 259 -39.32 -10.95 -25.91
CA GLU A 259 -39.53 -11.52 -27.25
C GLU A 259 -39.09 -10.62 -28.43
N LYS A 260 -38.76 -9.34 -28.19
CA LYS A 260 -38.45 -8.36 -29.24
C LYS A 260 -37.18 -7.54 -29.03
N GLY A 261 -36.40 -7.80 -27.98
CA GLY A 261 -35.22 -7.02 -27.63
C GLY A 261 -34.10 -7.85 -27.02
N SER A 262 -32.87 -7.54 -27.40
CA SER A 262 -31.66 -8.06 -26.77
C SER A 262 -30.82 -6.93 -26.20
N GLU A 263 -30.03 -7.25 -25.19
CA GLU A 263 -29.03 -6.36 -24.61
C GLU A 263 -27.67 -7.09 -24.49
N PRO A 264 -26.57 -6.35 -24.34
CA PRO A 264 -25.27 -6.96 -24.05
C PRO A 264 -25.34 -7.78 -22.75
N GLY A 265 -24.85 -9.01 -22.82
CA GLY A 265 -24.77 -9.93 -21.70
C GLY A 265 -23.46 -10.71 -21.71
N PHE A 266 -23.42 -11.76 -20.91
CA PHE A 266 -22.27 -12.65 -20.80
C PHE A 266 -22.67 -14.12 -20.91
N GLN A 267 -21.71 -14.95 -21.30
CA GLN A 267 -21.86 -16.41 -21.42
C GLN A 267 -20.68 -17.14 -20.80
N PHE A 268 -20.90 -18.41 -20.46
CA PHE A 268 -19.85 -19.28 -19.95
C PHE A 268 -19.20 -20.07 -21.09
N VAL A 269 -17.87 -20.20 -21.05
CA VAL A 269 -17.09 -21.05 -21.94
C VAL A 269 -16.32 -22.01 -21.06
N ALA A 270 -16.54 -23.32 -21.23
CA ALA A 270 -15.93 -24.36 -20.40
C ALA A 270 -16.11 -24.17 -18.88
N GLY A 271 -17.23 -23.57 -18.46
CA GLY A 271 -17.54 -23.33 -17.05
C GLY A 271 -16.90 -22.07 -16.45
N GLU A 272 -16.22 -21.26 -17.27
CA GLU A 272 -15.62 -19.98 -16.86
C GLU A 272 -16.25 -18.80 -17.60
N CYS A 273 -16.20 -17.62 -17.00
CA CYS A 273 -16.60 -16.36 -17.61
C CYS A 273 -15.73 -15.22 -17.08
N GLN A 274 -15.37 -14.27 -17.96
CA GLN A 274 -14.63 -13.08 -17.58
C GLN A 274 -15.19 -11.82 -18.25
N PHE A 275 -15.27 -10.74 -17.50
CA PHE A 275 -15.65 -9.41 -17.99
C PHE A 275 -15.17 -8.32 -17.04
N ASP A 276 -15.30 -7.06 -17.45
CA ASP A 276 -14.90 -5.91 -16.66
C ASP A 276 -16.08 -5.19 -16.03
N VAL A 277 -15.81 -4.55 -14.89
CA VAL A 277 -16.73 -3.66 -14.18
C VAL A 277 -16.07 -2.31 -13.94
N TYR A 278 -16.80 -1.24 -14.25
CA TYR A 278 -16.34 0.13 -14.10
C TYR A 278 -17.23 0.90 -13.12
N SER A 279 -16.63 1.76 -12.31
CA SER A 279 -17.33 2.85 -11.63
C SER A 279 -17.90 3.84 -12.65
N ASP A 280 -19.15 4.26 -12.45
CA ASP A 280 -19.85 5.19 -13.34
C ASP A 280 -20.48 6.36 -12.59
N GLY A 281 -20.21 7.58 -13.06
CA GLY A 281 -20.75 8.82 -12.50
C GLY A 281 -20.34 9.14 -11.05
N LYS A 282 -19.55 8.28 -10.39
CA LYS A 282 -19.01 8.47 -9.04
C LYS A 282 -17.60 7.90 -8.93
N PHE A 283 -16.76 8.57 -8.14
CA PHE A 283 -15.45 8.04 -7.78
C PHE A 283 -15.60 6.75 -6.96
N GLU A 284 -14.69 5.80 -7.17
CA GLU A 284 -14.76 4.46 -6.58
C GLU A 284 -14.85 4.49 -5.05
N ASP A 285 -14.04 5.33 -4.37
CA ASP A 285 -14.06 5.45 -2.90
C ASP A 285 -15.41 5.97 -2.34
N PHE A 286 -16.26 6.58 -3.18
CA PHE A 286 -17.57 7.11 -2.82
C PHE A 286 -18.72 6.38 -3.54
N ASN A 287 -18.43 5.26 -4.21
CA ASN A 287 -19.44 4.50 -4.90
C ASN A 287 -20.30 3.73 -3.87
N PRO A 288 -21.62 3.95 -3.81
CA PRO A 288 -22.47 3.27 -2.83
C PRO A 288 -22.58 1.76 -3.08
N THR A 289 -22.33 1.31 -4.31
CA THR A 289 -22.32 -0.10 -4.69
C THR A 289 -20.90 -0.63 -4.54
N SER A 290 -20.56 -1.26 -3.43
CA SER A 290 -19.23 -1.84 -3.21
C SER A 290 -18.93 -3.03 -4.16
N MET A 291 -17.66 -3.39 -4.34
CA MET A 291 -17.29 -4.60 -5.09
C MET A 291 -17.81 -5.89 -4.46
N THR A 292 -18.01 -5.92 -3.13
CA THR A 292 -18.71 -7.02 -2.47
C THR A 292 -20.16 -7.14 -2.93
N ALA A 293 -20.86 -6.01 -3.08
CA ALA A 293 -22.23 -6.00 -3.60
C ALA A 293 -22.28 -6.39 -5.08
N VAL A 294 -21.28 -5.97 -5.86
CA VAL A 294 -21.12 -6.41 -7.27
C VAL A 294 -20.94 -7.92 -7.34
N ALA A 295 -19.98 -8.48 -6.61
CA ALA A 295 -19.71 -9.93 -6.59
C ALA A 295 -20.96 -10.72 -6.15
N GLY A 296 -21.67 -10.22 -5.14
CA GLY A 296 -22.94 -10.78 -4.67
C GLY A 296 -24.02 -10.82 -5.75
N ALA A 297 -24.29 -9.68 -6.39
CA ALA A 297 -25.33 -9.60 -7.42
C ALA A 297 -25.02 -10.47 -8.66
N ILE A 298 -23.74 -10.61 -9.01
CA ILE A 298 -23.31 -11.50 -10.09
C ILE A 298 -23.55 -12.97 -9.68
N ALA A 299 -23.13 -13.36 -8.48
CA ALA A 299 -23.36 -14.71 -7.96
C ALA A 299 -24.85 -15.05 -7.92
N ASP A 300 -25.68 -14.14 -7.40
CA ASP A 300 -27.14 -14.31 -7.33
C ASP A 300 -27.73 -14.49 -8.74
N THR A 301 -27.28 -13.69 -9.73
CA THR A 301 -27.73 -13.80 -11.13
C THR A 301 -27.41 -15.18 -11.73
N VAL A 302 -26.21 -15.69 -11.50
CA VAL A 302 -25.79 -17.02 -11.98
C VAL A 302 -26.56 -18.12 -11.25
N ASP A 303 -26.68 -18.02 -9.93
CA ASP A 303 -27.34 -19.03 -9.11
C ASP A 303 -28.84 -19.13 -9.40
N GLU A 304 -29.53 -17.99 -9.60
CA GLU A 304 -30.93 -17.97 -10.03
C GLU A 304 -31.12 -18.67 -11.37
N TYR A 305 -30.28 -18.34 -12.36
CA TYR A 305 -30.35 -18.98 -13.67
C TYR A 305 -30.15 -20.51 -13.56
N VAL A 306 -29.09 -20.94 -12.88
CA VAL A 306 -28.78 -22.37 -12.74
C VAL A 306 -29.91 -23.09 -11.99
N ARG A 307 -30.43 -22.51 -10.91
CA ARG A 307 -31.54 -23.10 -10.13
C ARG A 307 -32.82 -23.26 -10.93
N ASP A 308 -33.14 -22.32 -11.81
CA ASP A 308 -34.35 -22.39 -12.63
C ASP A 308 -34.22 -23.40 -13.77
N ASN A 309 -33.01 -23.63 -14.28
CA ASN A 309 -32.73 -24.57 -15.37
C ASN A 309 -32.30 -25.98 -14.89
N LEU A 310 -32.08 -26.17 -13.58
CA LEU A 310 -31.86 -27.48 -12.96
C LEU A 310 -33.16 -28.24 -12.63
N LYS A 311 -34.32 -27.58 -12.73
CA LYS A 311 -35.64 -28.16 -12.37
C LYS A 311 -36.31 -28.94 -13.50
N ASP A 312 -35.67 -29.00 -14.67
CA ASP A 312 -36.07 -29.82 -15.82
C ASP A 312 -35.14 -31.03 -15.99
#